data_AF-A0A7W2YFU2-F1
#
_entry.id   AF-A0A7W2YFU2-F1
#
_cell.length_a   1.000
_cell.length_b   1.000
_cell.length_c   1.000
_cell.angle_alpha   90.00
_cell.angle_beta   90.00
_cell.angle_gamma   90.00
#
_symmetry.space_group_name_H-M   'P 1'
#
loop_
_entity.id
_entity.type
_entity.pdbx_description
1 polymer ?
#
loop_
_entity_poly.entity_id
_entity_poly.type
_entity_poly.pdbx_seq_one_letter_code
_entity_poly.pdbx_strand_id
1 'polypeptide(L)'
;MPTSNLDKLHQLTTSGLVDLEILTPTDSKRVKTEFVGLLENKFIILNYPNSRRLPASSDYLRDGVMVVVRALIEGSGGQVIAFRQQIMSVASHPAKLIFINYPKQVQLFALRSQTRIPTLLPAKLKLSDDRILEGLIKDISLTGVMFDIRGDQQDENIKDMQCTVILNSSDKSFEGEICSAKEHVAGVRCGIKLLASEDEMKTFMKEHFIDPSALEPTVE
;
A
#
# COMPACT_ATOMS: atom_id res chain seq x y z
N MET A 1 19.43 8.19 -21.43
CA MET A 1 18.71 6.94 -21.77
C MET A 1 17.64 6.74 -20.71
N PRO A 2 16.38 6.44 -21.04
CA PRO A 2 15.39 6.11 -20.01
C PRO A 2 15.88 4.88 -19.25
N THR A 3 16.05 4.99 -17.93
CA THR A 3 16.47 3.89 -17.08
C THR A 3 15.42 2.79 -17.15
N SER A 4 15.82 1.59 -17.55
CA SER A 4 14.89 0.48 -17.77
C SER A 4 14.37 -0.11 -16.45
N ASN A 5 15.09 0.08 -15.34
CA ASN A 5 14.78 -0.41 -13.98
C ASN A 5 14.42 -1.90 -13.91
N LEU A 6 14.90 -2.72 -14.85
CA LEU A 6 14.58 -4.14 -14.92
C LEU A 6 15.14 -4.94 -13.73
N ASP A 7 16.26 -4.48 -13.18
CA ASP A 7 16.88 -4.99 -11.96
C ASP A 7 15.91 -5.02 -10.78
N LYS A 8 14.94 -4.09 -10.74
CA LYS A 8 13.93 -4.01 -9.68
C LYS A 8 12.93 -5.16 -9.68
N LEU A 9 12.81 -5.91 -10.78
CA LEU A 9 11.97 -7.12 -10.82
C LEU A 9 12.50 -8.21 -9.87
N HIS A 10 13.79 -8.22 -9.56
CA HIS A 10 14.39 -9.16 -8.61
C HIS A 10 14.06 -8.82 -7.14
N GLN A 11 13.45 -7.66 -6.88
CA GLN A 11 12.99 -7.24 -5.55
C GLN A 11 11.52 -7.62 -5.29
N LEU A 12 10.88 -8.32 -6.23
CA LEU A 12 9.57 -8.91 -6.03
C LEU A 12 9.67 -10.15 -5.14
N THR A 13 8.88 -10.18 -4.09
CA THR A 13 8.77 -11.35 -3.23
C THR A 13 7.82 -12.38 -3.81
N THR A 14 8.25 -13.64 -3.81
CA THR A 14 7.36 -14.77 -4.05
C THR A 14 6.18 -14.73 -3.07
N SER A 15 4.98 -15.02 -3.57
CA SER A 15 3.71 -14.84 -2.85
C SER A 15 3.36 -13.38 -2.51
N GLY A 16 4.14 -12.40 -2.99
CA GLY A 16 3.82 -10.99 -2.91
C GLY A 16 2.56 -10.65 -3.69
N LEU A 17 1.74 -9.74 -3.15
CA LEU A 17 0.49 -9.32 -3.80
C LEU A 17 0.78 -8.47 -5.04
N VAL A 18 0.10 -8.81 -6.13
CA VAL A 18 0.15 -8.12 -7.42
C VAL A 18 -1.23 -7.61 -7.76
N ASP A 19 -1.34 -6.31 -8.06
CA ASP A 19 -2.52 -5.71 -8.68
C ASP A 19 -2.39 -5.85 -10.19
N LEU A 20 -3.28 -6.66 -10.77
CA LEU A 20 -3.36 -6.93 -12.19
C LEU A 20 -4.57 -6.20 -12.77
N GLU A 21 -4.33 -5.26 -13.65
CA GLU A 21 -5.36 -4.56 -14.39
C GLU A 21 -5.45 -5.14 -15.80
N ILE A 22 -6.55 -5.83 -16.07
CA ILE A 22 -6.85 -6.48 -17.34
C ILE A 22 -7.47 -5.45 -18.26
N LEU A 23 -6.86 -5.19 -19.41
CA LEU A 23 -7.35 -4.23 -20.38
C LEU A 23 -8.26 -4.94 -21.39
N THR A 24 -9.52 -4.52 -21.46
CA THR A 24 -10.47 -4.96 -22.48
C THR A 24 -10.69 -3.82 -23.50
N PRO A 25 -11.32 -4.09 -24.66
CA PRO A 25 -11.55 -3.03 -25.66
C PRO A 25 -12.38 -1.85 -25.16
N THR A 26 -13.27 -2.07 -24.20
CA THR A 26 -14.23 -1.06 -23.72
C THR A 26 -13.97 -0.58 -22.30
N ASP A 27 -13.25 -1.35 -21.49
CA ASP A 27 -13.02 -1.04 -20.06
C ASP A 27 -11.77 -1.74 -19.52
N SER A 28 -11.41 -1.51 -18.25
CA SER A 28 -10.41 -2.30 -17.53
C SER A 28 -10.98 -2.97 -16.28
N LYS A 29 -10.43 -4.12 -15.92
CA LYS A 29 -10.81 -4.85 -14.71
C LYS A 29 -9.60 -5.09 -13.82
N ARG A 30 -9.67 -4.61 -12.58
CA ARG A 30 -8.60 -4.81 -11.59
C ARG A 30 -8.86 -6.00 -10.70
N VAL A 31 -7.81 -6.76 -10.46
CA VAL A 31 -7.84 -7.99 -9.68
C VAL A 31 -6.51 -8.17 -8.97
N LYS A 32 -6.58 -8.61 -7.71
CA LYS A 32 -5.40 -8.97 -6.93
C LYS A 32 -5.06 -10.45 -7.14
N THR A 33 -3.81 -10.71 -7.51
CA THR A 33 -3.19 -12.03 -7.59
C THR A 33 -1.84 -12.03 -6.85
N GLU A 34 -1.04 -13.07 -7.03
CA GLU A 34 0.24 -13.27 -6.37
C GLU A 34 1.36 -13.46 -7.39
N PHE A 35 2.54 -12.96 -7.08
CA PHE A 35 3.76 -13.23 -7.84
C PHE A 35 4.27 -14.63 -7.51
N VAL A 36 4.56 -15.43 -8.53
CA VAL A 36 5.10 -16.79 -8.38
C VAL A 36 6.60 -16.82 -8.66
N GLY A 37 7.05 -16.09 -9.69
CA GLY A 37 8.46 -16.04 -10.06
C GLY A 37 8.66 -15.43 -11.44
N LEU A 38 9.91 -15.42 -11.90
CA LEU A 38 10.26 -14.96 -13.25
C LEU A 38 11.38 -15.81 -13.83
N LEU A 39 11.44 -15.85 -15.15
CA LEU A 39 12.59 -16.30 -15.91
C LEU A 39 13.07 -15.13 -16.74
N GLU A 40 14.29 -14.67 -16.43
CA GLU A 40 14.85 -13.44 -16.96
C GLU A 40 14.82 -13.43 -18.50
N ASN A 41 14.41 -12.30 -19.08
CA ASN A 41 14.27 -12.08 -20.52
C ASN A 41 13.30 -13.05 -21.24
N LYS A 42 12.55 -13.88 -20.51
CA LYS A 42 11.55 -14.79 -21.08
C LYS A 42 10.15 -14.42 -20.61
N PHE A 43 9.85 -14.58 -19.33
CA PHE A 43 8.50 -14.35 -18.82
C PHE A 43 8.45 -14.12 -17.31
N ILE A 44 7.35 -13.55 -16.86
CA ILE A 44 6.94 -13.44 -15.46
C ILE A 44 5.76 -14.38 -15.22
N ILE A 45 5.76 -15.08 -14.08
CA ILE A 45 4.71 -16.02 -13.67
C ILE A 45 3.90 -15.38 -12.54
N LEU A 46 2.59 -15.26 -12.75
CA LEU A 46 1.63 -14.90 -11.72
C LEU A 46 0.71 -16.07 -11.42
N ASN A 47 0.19 -16.12 -10.20
CA ASN A 47 -0.88 -17.04 -9.85
C ASN A 47 -2.17 -16.66 -10.62
N TYR A 48 -3.05 -17.63 -10.85
CA TYR A 48 -4.38 -17.29 -11.36
C TYR A 48 -5.26 -16.78 -10.21
N PRO A 49 -5.87 -15.60 -10.33
CA PRO A 49 -6.68 -15.01 -9.26
C PRO A 49 -7.89 -15.88 -8.88
N ASN A 50 -8.22 -15.90 -7.59
CA ASN A 50 -9.32 -16.68 -7.04
C ASN A 50 -10.69 -16.31 -7.69
N SER A 51 -11.56 -17.31 -7.89
CA SER A 51 -12.90 -17.17 -8.48
C SER A 51 -13.83 -16.18 -7.76
N ARG A 52 -13.60 -15.86 -6.48
CA ARG A 52 -14.31 -14.76 -5.79
C ARG A 52 -13.97 -13.38 -6.35
N ARG A 53 -12.77 -13.20 -6.93
CA ARG A 53 -12.27 -11.94 -7.49
C ARG A 53 -12.54 -11.81 -9.00
N LEU A 54 -12.82 -12.92 -9.68
CA LEU A 54 -13.18 -12.99 -11.09
C LEU A 54 -14.31 -14.00 -11.30
N PRO A 55 -15.52 -13.54 -11.68
CA PRO A 55 -16.62 -14.43 -12.02
C PRO A 55 -16.20 -15.42 -13.11
N ALA A 56 -16.48 -16.70 -12.89
CA ALA A 56 -16.07 -17.80 -13.77
C ALA A 56 -16.63 -17.70 -15.20
N SER A 57 -17.71 -16.95 -15.40
CA SER A 57 -18.31 -16.70 -16.72
C SER A 57 -17.53 -15.72 -17.59
N SER A 58 -16.46 -15.13 -17.06
CA SER A 58 -15.73 -14.07 -17.73
C SER A 58 -14.30 -14.47 -18.08
N ASP A 59 -14.10 -14.85 -19.34
CA ASP A 59 -12.81 -15.24 -19.93
C ASP A 59 -11.96 -14.01 -20.25
N TYR A 60 -11.60 -13.25 -19.21
CA TYR A 60 -10.79 -12.03 -19.35
C TYR A 60 -9.29 -12.32 -19.42
N LEU A 61 -8.85 -13.48 -18.96
CA LEU A 61 -7.44 -13.83 -18.84
C LEU A 61 -7.11 -14.94 -19.83
N ARG A 62 -6.69 -14.54 -21.01
CA ARG A 62 -6.26 -15.42 -22.10
C ARG A 62 -5.07 -14.84 -22.84
N ASP A 63 -4.45 -15.67 -23.66
CA ASP A 63 -3.34 -15.33 -24.54
C ASP A 63 -3.69 -14.08 -25.36
N GLY A 64 -2.74 -13.15 -25.47
CA GLY A 64 -2.97 -11.92 -26.23
C GLY A 64 -3.54 -10.74 -25.43
N VAL A 65 -4.10 -10.98 -24.25
CA VAL A 65 -4.70 -9.90 -23.46
C VAL A 65 -3.62 -8.99 -22.89
N MET A 66 -3.82 -7.67 -23.05
CA MET A 66 -2.96 -6.65 -22.46
C MET A 66 -3.30 -6.46 -20.99
N VAL A 67 -2.28 -6.41 -20.15
CA VAL A 67 -2.40 -6.19 -18.71
C VAL A 67 -1.45 -5.10 -18.25
N VAL A 68 -1.85 -4.39 -17.20
CA VAL A 68 -0.94 -3.55 -16.41
C VAL A 68 -0.71 -4.25 -15.08
N VAL A 69 0.55 -4.52 -14.79
CA VAL A 69 0.99 -5.19 -13.56
C VAL A 69 1.52 -4.12 -12.61
N ARG A 70 1.04 -4.12 -11.37
CA ARG A 70 1.57 -3.28 -10.29
C ARG A 70 1.90 -4.14 -9.08
N ALA A 71 3.11 -4.00 -8.55
CA ALA A 71 3.56 -4.79 -7.41
C ALA A 71 4.44 -3.96 -6.48
N LEU A 72 4.31 -4.22 -5.18
CA LEU A 72 5.20 -3.65 -4.19
C LEU A 72 6.54 -4.40 -4.23
N ILE A 73 7.65 -3.68 -4.16
CA ILE A 73 8.99 -4.25 -3.99
C ILE A 73 9.49 -3.97 -2.57
N GLU A 74 10.31 -4.89 -2.03
CA GLU A 74 10.90 -4.72 -0.71
C GLU A 74 11.98 -3.61 -0.69
N GLY A 75 11.97 -2.78 0.35
CA GLY A 75 12.87 -1.64 0.54
C GLY A 75 12.33 -0.60 1.52
N SER A 76 13.18 0.30 2.01
CA SER A 76 12.86 1.29 3.07
C SER A 76 11.77 2.31 2.70
N GLY A 77 11.49 2.51 1.40
CA GLY A 77 10.56 3.54 0.92
C GLY A 77 9.17 3.06 0.50
N GLY A 78 8.90 1.74 0.47
CA GLY A 78 7.67 1.19 -0.10
C GLY A 78 7.47 1.63 -1.56
N GLN A 79 8.27 1.07 -2.47
CA GLN A 79 8.17 1.39 -3.89
C GLN A 79 7.21 0.42 -4.59
N VAL A 80 6.55 0.91 -5.63
CA VAL A 80 5.70 0.13 -6.52
C VAL A 80 6.33 0.13 -7.89
N ILE A 81 6.52 -1.06 -8.44
CA ILE A 81 6.82 -1.20 -9.86
C ILE A 81 5.51 -1.24 -10.65
N ALA A 82 5.51 -0.66 -11.84
CA ALA A 82 4.45 -0.86 -12.81
C ALA A 82 4.99 -1.08 -14.22
N PHE A 83 4.35 -1.98 -14.96
CA PHE A 83 4.64 -2.20 -16.37
C PHE A 83 3.40 -2.71 -17.10
N ARG A 84 3.33 -2.44 -18.40
CA ARG A 84 2.26 -2.91 -19.29
C ARG A 84 2.80 -3.98 -20.20
N GLN A 85 2.21 -5.17 -20.16
CA GLN A 85 2.65 -6.31 -20.95
C GLN A 85 1.48 -7.16 -21.41
N GLN A 86 1.73 -8.05 -22.37
CA GLN A 86 0.75 -8.99 -22.89
C GLN A 86 0.88 -10.35 -22.20
N ILE A 87 -0.25 -10.98 -21.89
CA ILE A 87 -0.29 -12.39 -21.48
C ILE A 87 0.21 -13.26 -22.63
N MET A 88 1.25 -14.05 -22.35
CA MET A 88 1.79 -15.04 -23.27
C MET A 88 0.88 -16.25 -23.32
N SER A 89 0.57 -16.81 -22.15
CA SER A 89 -0.28 -17.98 -22.02
C SER A 89 -0.86 -18.12 -20.62
N VAL A 90 -1.91 -18.93 -20.50
CA VAL A 90 -2.44 -19.39 -19.21
C VAL A 90 -2.32 -20.91 -19.13
N ALA A 91 -1.47 -21.40 -18.23
CA ALA A 91 -1.37 -22.83 -17.96
C ALA A 91 -2.51 -23.25 -17.02
N SER A 92 -2.99 -24.48 -17.16
CA SER A 92 -4.08 -25.06 -16.35
C SER A 92 -3.67 -26.28 -15.52
N HIS A 93 -2.50 -26.86 -15.78
CA HIS A 93 -1.95 -28.01 -15.08
C HIS A 93 -0.45 -27.78 -14.77
N PRO A 94 0.06 -28.16 -13.58
CA PRO A 94 -0.65 -28.75 -12.43
C PRO A 94 -1.49 -27.71 -11.65
N ALA A 95 -1.30 -26.43 -11.92
CA ALA A 95 -2.07 -25.34 -11.33
C ALA A 95 -2.36 -24.27 -12.39
N LYS A 96 -3.38 -23.43 -12.17
CA LYS A 96 -3.67 -22.30 -13.05
C LYS A 96 -2.66 -21.18 -12.82
N LEU A 97 -1.85 -20.87 -13.84
CA LEU A 97 -0.80 -19.85 -13.79
C LEU A 97 -0.87 -18.97 -15.03
N ILE A 98 -0.52 -17.70 -14.88
CA ILE A 98 -0.49 -16.71 -15.95
C ILE A 98 0.96 -16.41 -16.28
N PHE A 99 1.34 -16.62 -17.55
CA PHE A 99 2.64 -16.26 -18.07
C PHE A 99 2.54 -14.94 -18.82
N ILE A 100 3.35 -13.96 -18.43
CA ILE A 100 3.36 -12.61 -19.00
C ILE A 100 4.71 -12.37 -19.66
N ASN A 101 4.69 -11.72 -20.82
CA ASN A 101 5.91 -11.34 -21.52
C ASN A 101 6.83 -10.51 -20.62
N TYR A 102 8.13 -10.81 -20.64
CA TYR A 102 9.11 -10.04 -19.88
C TYR A 102 9.11 -8.57 -20.34
N PRO A 103 9.01 -7.58 -19.42
CA PRO A 103 8.97 -6.18 -19.81
C PRO A 103 10.33 -5.69 -20.30
N LYS A 104 10.32 -4.72 -21.22
CA LYS A 104 11.55 -4.01 -21.65
C LYS A 104 11.93 -2.85 -20.75
N GLN A 105 10.95 -2.33 -20.00
CA GLN A 105 11.12 -1.25 -19.05
C GLN A 105 10.08 -1.37 -17.94
N VAL A 106 10.47 -0.98 -16.74
CA VAL A 106 9.63 -0.90 -15.56
C VAL A 106 9.61 0.53 -15.03
N GLN A 107 8.41 1.01 -14.72
CA GLN A 107 8.21 2.31 -14.07
C GLN A 107 8.27 2.11 -12.55
N LEU A 108 8.92 3.05 -11.86
CA LEU A 108 9.00 3.09 -10.41
C LEU A 108 8.12 4.22 -9.88
N PHE A 109 7.29 3.90 -8.89
CA PHE A 109 6.47 4.86 -8.18
C PHE A 109 6.77 4.73 -6.68
N ALA A 110 7.01 5.85 -6.01
CA ALA A 110 6.94 5.85 -4.56
C ALA A 110 5.47 5.62 -4.16
N LEU A 111 5.19 4.66 -3.27
CA LEU A 111 3.81 4.43 -2.79
C LEU A 111 3.29 5.64 -2.01
N ARG A 112 4.20 6.42 -1.43
CA ARG A 112 3.91 7.58 -0.59
C ARG A 112 4.74 8.76 -1.06
N SER A 113 4.17 9.95 -0.95
CA SER A 113 4.91 11.20 -1.14
C SER A 113 6.00 11.40 -0.09
N GLN A 114 5.88 10.75 1.08
CA GLN A 114 6.81 10.86 2.20
C GLN A 114 6.99 9.50 2.89
N THR A 115 8.21 9.24 3.35
CA THR A 115 8.52 8.08 4.19
C THR A 115 7.71 8.11 5.48
N ARG A 116 7.48 6.95 6.09
CA ARG A 116 6.85 6.84 7.41
C ARG A 116 7.83 6.21 8.36
N ILE A 117 8.06 6.85 9.50
CA ILE A 117 8.94 6.34 10.55
C ILE A 117 8.09 5.47 11.49
N PRO A 118 8.44 4.19 11.72
CA PRO A 118 7.79 3.36 12.72
C PRO A 118 7.94 3.97 14.13
N THR A 119 6.85 4.04 14.89
CA THR A 119 6.83 4.60 16.25
C THR A 119 5.92 3.78 17.16
N LEU A 120 5.93 4.10 18.46
CA LEU A 120 4.99 3.55 19.42
C LEU A 120 4.61 4.60 20.46
N LEU A 121 3.76 5.56 20.05
CA LEU A 121 3.34 6.65 20.94
C LEU A 121 1.91 6.43 21.45
N PRO A 122 1.68 6.39 22.78
CA PRO A 122 0.34 6.38 23.36
C PRO A 122 -0.42 7.67 23.05
N ALA A 123 -1.63 7.52 22.53
CA ALA A 123 -2.47 8.64 22.13
C ALA A 123 -3.96 8.27 22.23
N LYS A 124 -4.81 9.29 22.17
CA LYS A 124 -6.26 9.19 22.06
C LYS A 124 -6.71 9.78 20.73
N LEU A 125 -7.76 9.23 20.17
CA LEU A 125 -8.40 9.71 18.95
C LEU A 125 -9.78 10.22 19.32
N LYS A 126 -9.96 11.54 19.29
CA LYS A 126 -11.28 12.16 19.44
C LYS A 126 -11.94 12.25 18.07
N LEU A 127 -13.11 11.64 17.89
CA LEU A 127 -13.89 11.70 16.66
C LEU A 127 -14.82 12.93 16.65
N SER A 128 -15.31 13.29 15.47
CA SER A 128 -16.26 14.41 15.29
C SER A 128 -17.61 14.21 15.99
N ASP A 129 -17.94 12.97 16.38
CA ASP A 129 -19.13 12.63 17.18
C ASP A 129 -18.84 12.52 18.68
N ASP A 130 -17.72 13.10 19.13
CA ASP A 130 -17.23 13.16 20.51
C ASP A 130 -16.82 11.83 21.14
N ARG A 131 -16.84 10.70 20.40
CA ARG A 131 -16.20 9.46 20.86
C ARG A 131 -14.70 9.67 21.05
N ILE A 132 -14.14 9.11 22.13
CA ILE A 132 -12.71 9.14 22.42
C ILE A 132 -12.20 7.71 22.48
N LEU A 133 -11.34 7.37 21.53
CA LEU A 133 -10.79 6.02 21.38
C LEU A 133 -9.34 6.02 21.86
N GLU A 134 -8.96 5.04 22.67
CA GLU A 134 -7.57 4.90 23.13
C GLU A 134 -6.77 3.98 22.23
N GLY A 135 -5.51 4.34 21.99
CA GLY A 135 -4.67 3.58 21.08
C GLY A 135 -3.21 4.01 21.05
N LEU A 136 -2.55 3.58 19.98
CA LEU A 136 -1.13 3.82 19.75
C LEU A 136 -0.93 4.37 18.34
N ILE A 137 -0.09 5.40 18.21
CA ILE A 137 0.49 5.76 16.92
C ILE A 137 1.60 4.74 16.62
N LYS A 138 1.47 4.03 15.50
CA LYS A 138 2.38 2.96 15.03
C LYS A 138 3.40 3.44 14.00
N ASP A 139 3.05 4.48 13.25
CA ASP A 139 3.97 5.17 12.35
C ASP A 139 3.54 6.63 12.18
N ILE A 140 4.50 7.47 11.79
CA ILE A 140 4.32 8.91 11.55
C ILE A 140 5.03 9.37 10.28
N SER A 141 4.49 10.39 9.64
CA SER A 141 5.07 11.16 8.53
C SER A 141 4.73 12.64 8.73
N LEU A 142 5.21 13.55 7.89
CA LEU A 142 4.89 14.98 8.02
C LEU A 142 3.40 15.28 7.73
N THR A 143 2.71 14.37 7.06
CA THR A 143 1.33 14.57 6.57
C THR A 143 0.31 13.62 7.20
N GLY A 144 0.74 12.68 8.04
CA GLY A 144 -0.18 11.69 8.57
C GLY A 144 0.44 10.70 9.55
N VAL A 145 -0.44 9.98 10.24
CA VAL A 145 -0.09 8.95 11.21
C VAL A 145 -0.87 7.66 10.94
N MET A 146 -0.36 6.55 11.45
CA MET A 146 -1.12 5.31 11.61
C MET A 146 -1.50 5.14 13.07
N PHE A 147 -2.79 5.18 13.37
CA PHE A 147 -3.32 4.99 14.72
C PHE A 147 -3.94 3.60 14.85
N ASP A 148 -3.62 2.89 15.93
CA ASP A 148 -4.09 1.54 16.21
C ASP A 148 -4.93 1.57 17.49
N ILE A 149 -6.24 1.39 17.32
CA ILE A 149 -7.24 1.43 18.39
C ILE A 149 -7.20 0.09 19.13
N ARG A 150 -7.15 0.12 20.47
CA ARG A 150 -7.15 -1.10 21.29
C ARG A 150 -8.56 -1.69 21.42
N GLY A 151 -8.67 -3.02 21.34
CA GLY A 151 -9.94 -3.72 21.26
C GLY A 151 -10.71 -3.92 22.58
N ASP A 152 -11.85 -3.20 22.67
CA ASP A 152 -13.23 -3.69 22.91
C ASP A 152 -14.28 -2.83 22.15
N GLN A 153 -13.85 -1.68 21.61
CA GLN A 153 -14.66 -0.72 20.86
C GLN A 153 -14.72 -1.12 19.37
N GLN A 154 -15.74 -1.89 18.99
CA GLN A 154 -16.11 -2.09 17.59
C GLN A 154 -16.75 -0.81 17.05
N ASP A 155 -15.92 0.08 16.52
CA ASP A 155 -16.41 1.27 15.81
C ASP A 155 -16.40 1.02 14.31
N GLU A 156 -17.44 0.32 13.87
CA GLU A 156 -17.73 0.20 12.45
C GLU A 156 -17.98 1.61 11.87
N ASN A 157 -17.40 1.87 10.70
CA ASN A 157 -17.67 3.05 9.88
C ASN A 157 -17.08 4.40 10.33
N ILE A 158 -15.88 4.41 10.90
CA ILE A 158 -15.12 5.66 11.21
C ILE A 158 -14.37 6.26 10.01
N LYS A 159 -14.43 5.61 8.84
CA LYS A 159 -13.75 6.10 7.64
C LYS A 159 -14.36 7.44 7.21
N ASP A 160 -13.53 8.35 6.73
CA ASP A 160 -13.88 9.69 6.24
C ASP A 160 -14.39 10.65 7.35
N MET A 161 -14.33 10.25 8.62
CA MET A 161 -14.63 11.15 9.74
C MET A 161 -13.48 12.12 10.02
N GLN A 162 -13.83 13.34 10.44
CA GLN A 162 -12.90 14.28 11.04
C GLN A 162 -12.55 13.82 12.46
N CYS A 163 -11.31 14.07 12.88
CA CYS A 163 -10.80 13.61 14.15
C CYS A 163 -9.69 14.53 14.68
N THR A 164 -9.38 14.37 15.96
CA THR A 164 -8.26 15.02 16.63
C THR A 164 -7.42 13.93 17.31
N VAL A 165 -6.17 13.83 16.91
CA VAL A 165 -5.18 12.95 17.55
C VAL A 165 -4.59 13.70 18.75
N ILE A 166 -4.74 13.16 19.95
CA ILE A 166 -4.29 13.77 21.22
C ILE A 166 -3.23 12.87 21.82
N LEU A 167 -2.02 13.38 22.06
CA LEU A 167 -0.95 12.58 22.67
C LEU A 167 -1.07 12.56 24.19
N ASN A 168 -0.76 11.43 24.82
CA ASN A 168 -0.84 11.33 26.29
C ASN A 168 0.34 12.03 26.99
N SER A 169 1.47 12.18 26.31
CA SER A 169 2.72 12.72 26.86
C SER A 169 2.86 14.24 26.74
N SER A 170 1.97 14.87 25.98
CA SER A 170 2.01 16.31 25.68
C SER A 170 0.58 16.80 25.47
N ASP A 171 0.20 17.97 25.97
CA ASP A 171 -1.10 18.61 25.67
C ASP A 171 -1.24 19.04 24.18
N LYS A 172 -0.39 18.51 23.29
CA LYS A 172 -0.47 18.73 21.85
C LYS A 172 -1.51 17.79 21.22
N SER A 173 -2.28 18.38 20.32
CA SER A 173 -3.27 17.68 19.52
C SER A 173 -3.17 18.10 18.06
N PHE A 174 -3.56 17.20 17.16
CA PHE A 174 -3.53 17.43 15.73
C PHE A 174 -4.87 17.06 15.12
N GLU A 175 -5.51 18.01 14.45
CA GLU A 175 -6.70 17.75 13.65
C GLU A 175 -6.34 16.95 12.39
N GLY A 176 -7.27 16.13 11.93
CA GLY A 176 -7.07 15.27 10.78
C GLY A 176 -8.32 14.56 10.33
N GLU A 177 -8.19 13.79 9.25
CA GLU A 177 -9.25 13.01 8.63
C GLU A 177 -8.83 11.54 8.52
N ILE A 178 -9.76 10.64 8.83
CA ILE A 178 -9.53 9.19 8.76
C ILE A 178 -9.66 8.73 7.30
N CYS A 179 -8.54 8.61 6.59
CA CYS A 179 -8.52 8.20 5.18
C CYS A 179 -8.73 6.69 4.98
N SER A 180 -8.46 5.87 6.00
CA SER A 180 -8.67 4.42 5.92
C SER A 180 -8.87 3.82 7.31
N ALA A 181 -9.70 2.78 7.39
CA ALA A 181 -9.90 1.95 8.58
C ALA A 181 -9.85 0.48 8.16
N LYS A 182 -9.07 -0.34 8.87
CA LYS A 182 -8.95 -1.78 8.63
C LYS A 182 -8.99 -2.51 9.96
N GLU A 183 -9.95 -3.41 10.07
CA GLU A 183 -10.05 -4.32 11.21
C GLU A 183 -8.92 -5.33 11.21
N HIS A 184 -8.50 -5.69 12.43
CA HIS A 184 -7.62 -6.82 12.70
C HIS A 184 -8.05 -7.48 14.01
N VAL A 185 -7.41 -8.59 14.36
CA VAL A 185 -7.82 -9.44 15.50
C VAL A 185 -7.86 -8.67 16.83
N ALA A 186 -7.04 -7.64 16.99
CA ALA A 186 -6.88 -6.91 18.26
C ALA A 186 -7.46 -5.49 18.25
N GLY A 187 -8.22 -5.11 17.21
CA GLY A 187 -8.85 -3.79 17.11
C GLY A 187 -8.91 -3.25 15.68
N VAL A 188 -8.84 -1.93 15.54
CA VAL A 188 -8.95 -1.23 14.24
C VAL A 188 -7.72 -0.39 13.99
N ARG A 189 -7.15 -0.52 12.79
CA ARG A 189 -6.03 0.29 12.32
C ARG A 189 -6.51 1.38 11.38
N CYS A 190 -6.21 2.63 11.73
CA CYS A 190 -6.65 3.82 11.04
C CYS A 190 -5.46 4.59 10.44
N GLY A 191 -5.54 4.88 9.15
CA GLY A 191 -4.65 5.85 8.51
C GLY A 191 -5.27 7.24 8.58
N ILE A 192 -4.60 8.18 9.25
CA ILE A 192 -5.09 9.54 9.46
C ILE A 192 -4.20 10.52 8.69
N LYS A 193 -4.83 11.38 7.89
CA LYS A 193 -4.17 12.54 7.27
C LYS A 193 -4.30 13.73 8.22
N LEU A 194 -3.18 14.30 8.63
CA LEU A 194 -3.16 15.45 9.54
C LEU A 194 -3.34 16.75 8.75
N LEU A 195 -4.00 17.72 9.37
CA LEU A 195 -4.15 19.10 8.87
C LEU A 195 -3.02 20.03 9.36
N ALA A 196 -2.17 19.53 10.25
CA ALA A 196 -1.00 20.25 10.75
C ALA A 196 -0.02 20.61 9.62
N SER A 197 0.70 21.71 9.79
CA SER A 197 1.77 22.10 8.88
C SER A 197 2.99 21.18 9.01
N GLU A 198 3.79 21.08 7.94
CA GLU A 198 5.01 20.26 7.98
C GLU A 198 6.00 20.73 9.04
N ASP A 199 6.07 22.03 9.34
CA ASP A 199 7.00 22.58 10.33
C ASP A 199 6.56 22.28 11.77
N GLU A 200 5.25 22.32 12.04
CA GLU A 200 4.69 21.83 13.31
C GLU A 200 5.01 20.36 13.50
N MET A 201 4.83 19.54 12.46
CA MET A 201 5.13 18.11 12.50
C MET A 201 6.63 17.82 12.67
N LYS A 202 7.53 18.55 11.99
CA LYS A 202 8.98 18.42 12.19
C LYS A 202 9.38 18.74 13.63
N THR A 203 8.80 19.80 14.21
CA THR A 203 9.05 20.19 15.59
C THR A 203 8.58 19.11 16.55
N PHE A 204 7.35 18.62 16.35
CA PHE A 204 6.79 17.51 17.12
C PHE A 204 7.65 16.24 17.03
N MET A 205 8.08 15.84 15.83
CA MET A 205 8.90 14.65 15.65
C MET A 205 10.24 14.77 16.40
N LYS A 206 10.89 15.94 16.35
CA LYS A 206 12.13 16.21 17.11
C LYS A 206 11.93 16.11 18.62
N GLU A 207 10.85 16.68 19.16
CA GLU A 207 10.52 16.61 20.59
C GLU A 207 10.30 15.18 21.09
N HIS A 208 9.83 14.29 20.21
CA HIS A 208 9.62 12.87 20.51
C HIS A 208 10.78 11.97 20.10
N PHE A 209 11.98 12.53 19.84
CA PHE A 209 13.19 11.81 19.41
C PHE A 209 13.00 10.97 18.14
N ILE A 210 12.08 11.40 17.27
CA ILE A 210 11.84 10.81 15.96
C ILE A 210 12.61 11.65 14.96
N ASP A 211 13.70 11.11 14.43
CA ASP A 211 14.57 11.85 13.51
C ASP A 211 13.88 12.12 12.17
N PRO A 212 13.50 13.38 11.86
CA PRO A 212 12.84 13.69 10.60
C PRO A 212 13.80 13.61 9.41
N SER A 213 15.13 13.55 9.60
CA SER A 213 16.07 13.37 8.49
C SER A 213 15.92 12.01 7.81
N ALA A 214 15.37 11.01 8.50
CA ALA A 214 14.99 9.73 7.92
C ALA A 214 13.80 9.82 6.93
N LEU A 215 13.15 10.99 6.82
CA LEU A 215 12.08 11.25 5.86
C LEU A 215 12.56 11.83 4.54
N GLU A 216 13.80 12.33 4.48
CA GLU A 216 14.36 12.87 3.24
C GLU A 216 14.59 11.71 2.26
N PRO A 217 14.20 11.84 0.98
CA PRO A 217 14.52 10.82 -0.01
C PRO A 217 16.05 10.74 -0.09
N THR A 218 16.60 9.54 0.13
CA THR A 218 17.99 9.25 -0.20
C THR A 218 18.18 9.54 -1.68
N VAL A 219 18.83 10.67 -1.98
CA VAL A 219 19.26 11.02 -3.33
C VAL A 219 20.50 10.20 -3.63
N GLU A 220 20.31 9.02 -4.21
CA GLU A 220 21.35 8.28 -4.94
C GLU A 220 20.84 7.90 -6.34
#